data_AF-X1FAT4-F1
#
_entry.id   AF-X1FAT4-F1
#
_cell.length_a   1.000
_cell.length_b   1.000
_cell.length_c   1.000
_cell.angle_alpha   90.00
_cell.angle_beta   90.00
_cell.angle_gamma   90.00
#
_symmetry.space_group_name_H-M   'P 1'
#
loop_
_entity.id
_entity.type
_entity.pdbx_description
1 polymer ?
#
loop_
_entity_poly.entity_id
_entity_poly.type
_entity_poly.pdbx_seq_one_letter_code
_entity_poly.pdbx_strand_id
1 'polypeptide(L)' 'KSEKYGIVGNTLVEFYNELAQGGTGLIISEFIGVDPSGTMSAYQLRLDNDSFIPGHKKLVKAV' A
#
# COMPACT_ATOMS: atom_id res chain seq x y z
N LYS A 1 -6.96 0.31 4.99
CA LYS A 1 -7.41 -0.28 3.70
C LYS A 1 -7.02 0.66 2.58
N SER A 2 -6.66 0.13 1.42
CA SER A 2 -6.45 0.87 0.17
C SER A 2 -7.74 1.49 -0.37
N GLU A 3 -7.59 2.56 -1.13
CA GLU A 3 -8.69 3.21 -1.83
C GLU A 3 -9.05 2.45 -3.12
N LYS A 4 -10.18 2.82 -3.71
CA LYS A 4 -10.59 2.31 -5.02
C LYS A 4 -9.50 2.60 -6.06
N TYR A 5 -9.30 1.67 -6.98
CA TYR A 5 -8.29 1.66 -8.04
C TYR A 5 -6.84 1.50 -7.56
N GLY A 6 -6.65 0.94 -6.36
CA GLY A 6 -5.34 0.52 -5.88
C GLY A 6 -4.42 1.63 -5.41
N ILE A 7 -5.00 2.76 -5.03
CA ILE A 7 -4.31 3.90 -4.44
C ILE A 7 -4.10 3.66 -2.94
N VAL A 8 -2.94 4.03 -2.42
CA VAL A 8 -2.67 4.01 -0.98
C VAL A 8 -3.57 5.02 -0.26
N GLY A 9 -4.49 4.52 0.57
CA GLY A 9 -5.37 5.33 1.39
C GLY A 9 -4.77 5.69 2.75
N ASN A 10 -5.29 6.74 3.39
CA ASN A 10 -4.77 7.21 4.69
C ASN A 10 -4.91 6.15 5.79
N THR A 11 -6.04 5.45 5.84
CA THR A 11 -6.26 4.36 6.80
C THR A 11 -5.26 3.22 6.63
N LEU A 12 -4.74 3.00 5.40
CA LEU A 12 -3.66 2.03 5.21
C LEU A 12 -2.35 2.55 5.80
N VAL A 13 -2.02 3.83 5.57
CA VAL A 13 -0.81 4.45 6.13
C VAL A 13 -0.81 4.40 7.66
N GLU A 14 -1.95 4.75 8.29
CA GLU A 14 -2.13 4.69 9.75
C GLU A 14 -1.91 3.26 10.27
N PHE A 15 -2.49 2.26 9.60
CA PHE A 15 -2.31 0.86 9.95
C PHE A 15 -0.83 0.41 9.91
N TYR A 16 -0.09 0.78 8.86
CA TYR A 16 1.34 0.44 8.78
C TYR A 16 2.19 1.18 9.82
N ASN A 17 1.84 2.44 10.14
CA ASN A 17 2.49 3.19 11.22
C ASN A 17 2.27 2.53 12.60
N GLU A 18 1.06 2.05 12.88
CA GLU A 18 0.78 1.29 14.12
C GLU A 18 1.62 0.01 14.20
N LEU A 19 1.74 -0.74 13.09
CA LEU A 19 2.60 -1.92 13.02
C LEU A 19 4.08 -1.58 13.28
N ALA A 20 4.57 -0.48 12.73
CA ALA A 20 5.96 -0.03 12.90
C ALA A 20 6.26 0.35 14.36
N GLN A 21 5.32 1.02 15.03
CA GLN A 21 5.43 1.36 16.45
C GLN A 21 5.47 0.12 17.37
N GLY A 22 5.01 -1.04 16.89
CA GLY A 22 5.09 -2.31 17.62
C GLY A 22 6.51 -2.87 17.78
N GLY A 23 7.53 -2.28 17.15
CA GLY A 23 8.94 -2.68 17.31
C GLY A 23 9.38 -3.89 16.47
N THR A 24 8.61 -4.24 15.43
CA THR A 24 9.05 -5.25 14.45
C THR A 24 10.24 -4.75 13.65
N GLY A 25 11.17 -5.65 13.28
CA GLY A 25 12.33 -5.33 12.45
C GLY A 25 12.04 -5.28 10.95
N LEU A 26 10.90 -5.82 10.51
CA LEU A 26 10.47 -5.86 9.11
C LEU A 26 8.94 -5.89 9.00
N ILE A 27 8.40 -5.13 8.06
CA ILE A 27 6.99 -5.20 7.65
C ILE A 27 6.95 -5.55 6.17
N ILE A 28 6.18 -6.59 5.82
CA ILE A 28 5.92 -6.97 4.43
C ILE A 28 4.57 -6.37 4.03
N SER A 29 4.50 -5.77 2.85
CA SER A 29 3.23 -5.23 2.33
C SER A 29 2.23 -6.35 2.03
N GLU A 30 0.97 -6.01 1.82
CA GLU A 30 0.05 -6.93 1.13
C GLU A 30 0.54 -7.22 -0.31
N PHE A 31 -0.12 -8.16 -0.98
CA PHE A 31 0.18 -8.49 -2.38
C PHE A 31 -0.27 -7.35 -3.30
N ILE A 32 0.64 -6.87 -4.14
CA ILE A 32 0.45 -5.68 -4.98
C ILE A 32 0.30 -6.10 -6.44
N GLY A 33 -0.71 -5.56 -7.14
CA GLY A 33 -0.92 -5.79 -8.55
C GLY A 33 0.12 -5.08 -9.41
N VAL A 34 0.75 -5.82 -10.32
CA VAL A 34 1.74 -5.30 -11.29
C VAL A 34 1.18 -5.18 -12.71
N ASP A 35 -0.07 -5.58 -12.91
CA ASP A 35 -0.86 -5.34 -14.11
C ASP A 35 -2.35 -5.26 -13.72
N PRO A 36 -3.15 -4.35 -14.30
CA PRO A 36 -4.58 -4.25 -14.01
C PRO A 36 -5.34 -5.59 -14.13
N SER A 37 -4.99 -6.43 -15.10
CA SER A 37 -5.64 -7.74 -15.33
C SER A 37 -5.32 -8.78 -14.25
N GLY A 38 -4.22 -8.59 -13.52
CA GLY A 38 -3.78 -9.46 -12.42
C GLY A 38 -4.29 -9.05 -11.04
N THR A 39 -5.19 -8.07 -10.96
CA THR A 39 -5.75 -7.60 -9.68
C THR A 39 -6.94 -8.46 -9.24
N MET A 40 -6.98 -8.85 -7.97
CA MET A 40 -8.08 -9.63 -7.38
C MET A 40 -9.29 -8.77 -7.01
N SER A 41 -9.13 -7.46 -6.87
CA SER A 41 -10.17 -6.53 -6.45
C SER A 41 -9.87 -5.11 -6.90
N ALA A 42 -10.93 -4.32 -7.12
CA ALA A 42 -10.81 -2.89 -7.36
C ALA A 42 -10.18 -2.11 -6.18
N TYR A 43 -10.05 -2.74 -5.02
CA TYR A 43 -9.39 -2.17 -3.84
C TYR A 43 -8.01 -2.77 -3.59
N GLN A 44 -7.46 -3.66 -4.43
CA GLN A 44 -6.09 -4.14 -4.22
C GLN A 44 -5.08 -3.03 -4.59
N LEU A 45 -4.03 -2.83 -3.79
CA LEU A 45 -2.93 -1.93 -4.14
C LEU A 45 -2.32 -2.28 -5.51
N ARG A 46 -1.88 -1.24 -6.22
CA ARG A 46 -1.27 -1.35 -7.54
C ARG A 46 0.07 -0.63 -7.60
N LEU A 47 0.94 -1.10 -8.48
CA LEU A 47 2.25 -0.51 -8.77
C LEU A 47 2.64 -0.68 -10.25
N ASP A 48 1.64 -0.79 -11.13
CA ASP A 48 1.82 -0.91 -12.58
C ASP A 48 1.93 0.42 -13.33
N ASN A 49 1.80 1.55 -12.61
CA ASN A 49 1.88 2.90 -13.15
C ASN A 49 2.57 3.85 -12.17
N ASP A 50 3.38 4.77 -12.68
CA ASP A 50 4.10 5.76 -11.87
C ASP A 50 3.18 6.65 -11.03
N SER A 51 1.90 6.79 -11.40
CA SER A 51 0.89 7.48 -10.60
C SER A 51 0.73 6.91 -9.19
N PHE A 52 1.12 5.65 -8.95
CA PHE A 52 1.05 5.02 -7.63
C PHE A 52 2.27 5.35 -6.75
N ILE A 53 3.39 5.81 -7.32
CA ILE A 53 4.64 6.09 -6.59
C ILE A 53 4.43 7.05 -5.41
N PRO A 54 3.71 8.19 -5.54
CA PRO A 54 3.54 9.12 -4.42
C PRO A 54 2.87 8.49 -3.20
N GLY A 55 1.85 7.64 -3.42
CA GLY A 55 1.13 6.94 -2.36
C GLY A 55 2.03 5.93 -1.65
N HIS A 56 2.76 5.10 -2.40
CA HIS A 56 3.69 4.13 -1.84
C HIS A 56 4.86 4.81 -1.10
N LYS A 57 5.36 5.94 -1.59
CA LYS A 57 6.35 6.75 -0.85
C LYS A 57 5.81 7.25 0.48
N LYS A 58 4.52 7.61 0.57
CA LYS A 58 3.88 7.98 1.83
C LYS A 58 3.80 6.80 2.79
N LEU A 59 3.47 5.61 2.29
CA LEU A 59 3.44 4.38 3.08
C LEU A 59 4.82 4.03 3.65
N VAL A 60 5.86 4.06 2.81
CA VAL A 60 7.24 3.78 3.23
C VAL A 60 7.73 4.78 4.28
N LYS A 61 7.36 6.06 4.18
CA LYS A 61 7.74 7.07 5.18
C LYS A 61 7.07 6.89 6.55
N ALA A 62 5.99 6.12 6.61
CA ALA A 62 5.24 5.87 7.85
C ALA A 62 5.75 4.63 8.61
N VAL A 63 6.68 3.89 8.03
CA VAL A 63 7.37 2.72 8.61
C VAL A 63 8.80 3.13 8.94
#